data_AF-A0A536Z4F0-F1
#
_entry.id   AF-A0A536Z4F0-F1
#
_cell.length_a   1.000
_cell.length_b   1.000
_cell.length_c   1.000
_cell.angle_alpha   90.00
_cell.angle_beta   90.00
_cell.angle_gamma   90.00
#
_symmetry.space_group_name_H-M   'P 1'
#
loop_
_entity.id
_entity.type
_entity.pdbx_description
1 polymer ?
#
loop_
_entity_poly.entity_id
_entity_poly.type
_entity_poly.pdbx_seq_one_letter_code
_entity_poly.pdbx_strand_id
1 'polypeptide(L)'
;IDWAVRYWQSARAAGLPVGGDFAEFWRDFEWMGVQRQLKVLGIFARLFHRDGKDGYLKEMPRVMGYLRGACARYRDLAPLLRLLDALAERQPVAGYTF
;
A
#
# COMPACT_ATOMS: atom_id res chain seq x y z
N ILE A 1 -6.90 0.29 -11.69
CA ILE A 1 -5.81 0.45 -12.69
C ILE A 1 -6.27 1.32 -13.87
N ASP A 2 -7.47 1.13 -14.42
CA ASP A 2 -8.02 1.94 -15.52
C ASP A 2 -7.92 3.47 -15.27
N TRP A 3 -8.35 3.93 -14.09
CA TRP A 3 -8.24 5.34 -13.73
C TRP A 3 -6.79 5.86 -13.70
N ALA A 4 -5.82 5.01 -13.34
CA ALA A 4 -4.41 5.39 -13.26
C ALA A 4 -3.79 5.46 -14.65
N VAL A 5 -4.20 4.57 -15.56
CA VAL A 5 -3.84 4.65 -16.98
C VAL A 5 -4.35 5.95 -17.59
N ARG A 6 -5.63 6.30 -17.34
CA ARG A 6 -6.22 7.56 -17.82
C ARG A 6 -5.48 8.78 -17.27
N TYR A 7 -5.17 8.78 -15.97
CA TYR A 7 -4.38 9.84 -15.37
C TYR A 7 -3.00 9.96 -16.02
N TRP A 8 -2.28 8.85 -16.17
CA TRP A 8 -0.96 8.83 -16.78
C TRP A 8 -0.97 9.35 -18.22
N GLN A 9 -1.95 8.93 -19.03
CA GLN A 9 -2.13 9.44 -20.40
C GLN A 9 -2.37 10.94 -20.43
N SER A 10 -3.30 11.45 -19.61
CA SER A 10 -3.59 12.88 -19.52
C SER A 10 -2.39 13.68 -19.01
N ALA A 11 -1.67 13.16 -18.02
CA ALA A 11 -0.48 13.79 -17.46
C ALA A 11 0.66 13.86 -18.50
N ARG A 12 0.86 12.79 -19.29
CA ARG A 12 1.81 12.81 -20.42
C ARG A 12 1.41 13.81 -21.48
N ALA A 13 0.14 13.86 -21.87
CA ALA A 13 -0.37 14.84 -22.84
C ALA A 13 -0.18 16.29 -22.36
N ALA A 14 -0.25 16.51 -21.04
CA ALA A 14 0.00 17.80 -20.41
C ALA A 14 1.51 18.12 -20.19
N GLY A 15 2.43 17.25 -20.59
CA GLY A 15 3.87 17.44 -20.41
C GLY A 15 4.37 17.26 -18.98
N LEU A 16 3.60 16.62 -18.10
CA LEU A 16 4.01 16.33 -16.74
C LEU A 16 5.07 15.21 -16.70
N PRO A 17 6.03 15.26 -15.75
CA PRO A 17 7.12 14.29 -15.65
C PRO A 17 6.65 12.97 -15.02
N VAL A 18 5.81 12.21 -15.72
CA VAL A 18 5.23 10.92 -15.24
C VAL A 18 5.87 9.68 -15.87
N GLY A 19 7.03 9.84 -16.53
CA GLY A 19 7.73 8.75 -17.20
C GLY A 19 7.11 8.32 -18.54
N GLY A 20 7.89 7.61 -19.34
CA GLY A 20 7.48 7.11 -20.67
C GLY A 20 6.80 5.74 -20.65
N ASP A 21 7.00 4.96 -19.59
CA ASP A 21 6.41 3.64 -19.39
C ASP A 21 5.38 3.66 -18.26
N PHE A 22 4.21 3.06 -18.51
CA PHE A 22 3.14 3.00 -17.52
C PHE A 22 3.48 2.02 -16.39
N ALA A 23 4.23 0.95 -16.66
CA ALA A 23 4.55 -0.02 -15.62
C ALA A 23 5.51 0.57 -14.56
N GLU A 24 6.47 1.39 -14.98
CA GLU A 24 7.29 2.22 -14.08
C GLU A 24 6.44 3.22 -13.28
N PHE A 25 5.59 4.00 -13.94
CA PHE A 25 4.70 4.93 -13.26
C PHE A 25 3.81 4.23 -12.21
N TRP A 26 3.23 3.10 -12.57
CA TRP A 26 2.36 2.32 -11.69
C TRP A 26 3.13 1.81 -10.47
N ARG A 27 4.36 1.33 -10.67
CA ARG A 27 5.25 0.92 -9.57
C ARG A 27 5.49 2.06 -8.60
N ASP A 28 5.89 3.23 -9.10
CA ASP A 28 6.18 4.40 -8.27
C ASP A 28 4.94 4.88 -7.51
N PHE A 29 3.79 4.90 -8.20
CA PHE A 29 2.51 5.22 -7.60
C PHE A 29 2.19 4.29 -6.41
N GLU A 30 2.41 2.99 -6.56
CA GLU A 30 2.13 2.01 -5.51
C GLU A 30 3.16 2.06 -4.37
N TRP A 31 4.42 2.35 -4.67
CA TRP A 31 5.46 2.55 -3.66
C TRP A 31 5.18 3.80 -2.81
N MET A 32 4.70 4.88 -3.42
CA MET A 32 4.18 6.03 -2.68
C MET A 32 2.97 5.63 -1.83
N GLY A 33 2.08 4.78 -2.36
CA GLY A 33 0.94 4.23 -1.61
C GLY A 33 1.37 3.48 -0.34
N VAL A 34 2.40 2.64 -0.44
CA VAL A 34 3.01 1.90 0.69
C VAL A 34 3.51 2.86 1.77
N GLN A 35 4.30 3.87 1.38
CA GLN A 35 4.81 4.88 2.32
C GLN A 35 3.68 5.65 3.02
N ARG A 36 2.67 6.07 2.26
CA ARG A 36 1.54 6.84 2.79
C ARG A 36 0.72 6.02 3.78
N GLN A 37 0.45 4.75 3.47
CA GLN A 37 -0.34 3.87 4.33
C GLN A 37 0.39 3.55 5.63
N LEU A 38 1.71 3.32 5.58
CA LEU A 38 2.53 3.19 6.79
C LEU A 38 2.42 4.42 7.69
N LYS A 39 2.53 5.62 7.10
CA LYS A 39 2.35 6.88 7.85
C LYS A 39 0.96 6.99 8.47
N VAL A 40 -0.09 6.62 7.74
CA VAL A 40 -1.47 6.64 8.24
C VAL A 40 -1.66 5.68 9.41
N LEU A 41 -1.11 4.46 9.34
CA LEU A 41 -1.18 3.49 10.45
C LEU A 41 -0.52 4.06 11.72
N GLY A 42 0.65 4.68 11.59
CA GLY A 42 1.32 5.35 12.72
C GLY A 42 0.51 6.52 13.27
N ILE A 43 -0.15 7.31 12.41
CA ILE A 43 -1.05 8.39 12.84
C ILE A 43 -2.23 7.84 13.62
N PHE A 44 -2.88 6.76 13.15
CA PHE A 44 -4.00 6.14 13.85
C PHE A 44 -3.59 5.59 15.21
N ALA A 45 -2.44 4.90 15.28
CA ALA A 45 -1.90 4.41 16.55
C ALA A 45 -1.66 5.56 17.54
N ARG A 46 -1.06 6.66 17.08
CA ARG A 46 -0.84 7.86 17.91
C ARG A 46 -2.15 8.48 18.40
N LEU A 47 -3.14 8.63 17.51
CA LEU A 47 -4.44 9.20 17.85
C LEU A 47 -5.16 8.37 18.93
N PHE A 48 -5.04 7.05 18.87
CA PHE A 48 -5.58 6.17 19.89
C PHE A 48 -4.81 6.28 21.22
N HIS A 49 -3.51 5.99 21.21
CA HIS A 49 -2.72 5.88 22.45
C HIS A 49 -2.51 7.21 23.18
N ARG A 50 -2.38 8.33 22.45
CA ARG A 50 -2.05 9.64 23.03
C ARG A 50 -3.27 10.55 23.15
N ASP A 51 -4.11 10.56 22.11
CA ASP A 51 -5.19 11.55 22.00
C ASP A 51 -6.56 10.98 22.42
N GLY A 52 -6.63 9.70 22.81
CA GLY A 52 -7.87 9.04 23.26
C GLY A 52 -8.92 8.86 22.16
N LYS A 53 -8.52 8.95 20.88
CA LYS A 53 -9.42 8.85 19.72
C LYS A 53 -9.40 7.45 19.14
N ASP A 54 -10.27 6.59 19.65
CA ASP A 54 -10.45 5.20 19.24
C ASP A 54 -11.15 5.01 17.88
N GLY A 55 -11.92 5.99 17.43
CA GLY A 55 -12.71 5.92 16.20
C GLY A 55 -11.93 5.59 14.92
N TYR A 56 -10.60 5.71 14.92
CA TYR A 56 -9.73 5.36 13.78
C TYR A 56 -9.30 3.89 13.77
N LEU A 57 -9.42 3.17 14.89
CA LEU A 57 -9.04 1.76 14.97
C LEU A 57 -9.84 0.89 14.01
N LYS A 58 -11.13 1.21 13.81
CA LYS A 58 -11.99 0.52 12.84
C LYS A 58 -11.50 0.64 11.39
N GLU A 59 -10.69 1.65 11.08
CA GLU A 59 -10.13 1.88 9.74
C GLU A 59 -8.78 1.17 9.54
N MET A 60 -8.10 0.76 10.62
CA MET A 60 -6.80 0.09 10.55
C MET A 60 -6.80 -1.17 9.68
N PRO A 61 -7.79 -2.10 9.78
CA PRO A 61 -7.79 -3.30 8.94
C PRO A 61 -7.85 -2.98 7.44
N ARG A 62 -8.59 -1.93 7.06
CA ARG A 62 -8.68 -1.50 5.66
C ARG A 62 -7.35 -0.96 5.16
N VAL A 63 -6.71 -0.07 5.93
CA VAL A 63 -5.40 0.50 5.57
C VAL A 63 -4.33 -0.59 5.50
N MET A 64 -4.34 -1.52 6.45
CA MET A 64 -3.44 -2.67 6.47
C MET A 64 -3.65 -3.58 5.26
N GLY A 65 -4.90 -3.81 4.84
CA GLY A 65 -5.23 -4.58 3.65
C GLY A 65 -4.65 -3.97 2.37
N TYR A 66 -4.76 -2.65 2.20
CA TYR A 66 -4.14 -1.99 1.04
C TYR A 66 -2.61 -2.08 1.08
N LEU A 67 -2.00 -1.88 2.25
CA LEU A 67 -0.54 -1.90 2.41
C LEU A 67 0.02 -3.27 2.09
N ARG A 68 -0.59 -4.31 2.68
CA ARG A 68 -0.24 -5.70 2.42
C ARG A 68 -0.43 -6.06 0.95
N GLY A 69 -1.55 -5.66 0.35
CA GLY A 69 -1.83 -5.91 -1.07
C GLY A 69 -0.78 -5.31 -1.99
N ALA A 70 -0.28 -4.12 -1.69
CA ALA A 70 0.84 -3.52 -2.41
C ALA A 70 2.15 -4.27 -2.19
N CYS A 71 2.49 -4.60 -0.94
CA CYS A 71 3.72 -5.34 -0.62
C CYS A 71 3.77 -6.73 -1.27
N ALA A 72 2.62 -7.41 -1.39
CA ALA A 72 2.53 -8.73 -2.01
C ALA A 72 2.84 -8.75 -3.51
N ARG A 73 2.80 -7.59 -4.20
CA ARG A 73 3.03 -7.50 -5.64
C ARG A 73 4.48 -7.19 -6.03
N TYR A 74 5.30 -6.75 -5.07
CA TYR A 74 6.68 -6.35 -5.33
C TYR A 74 7.66 -7.13 -4.47
N ARG A 75 8.59 -7.84 -5.11
CA ARG A 75 9.60 -8.66 -4.42
C ARG A 75 10.44 -7.84 -3.42
N ASP A 76 10.72 -6.59 -3.75
CA ASP A 76 11.55 -5.69 -2.93
C ASP A 76 10.87 -5.34 -1.60
N LEU A 77 9.54 -5.48 -1.55
CA LEU A 77 8.73 -5.25 -0.35
C LEU A 77 8.46 -6.54 0.44
N ALA A 78 9.04 -7.68 0.05
CA ALA A 78 8.84 -8.95 0.74
C ALA A 78 9.21 -8.91 2.24
N PRO A 79 10.30 -8.22 2.69
CA PRO A 79 10.59 -8.11 4.12
C PRO A 79 9.47 -7.42 4.90
N LEU A 80 8.91 -6.34 4.33
CA LEU A 80 7.79 -5.64 4.94
C LEU A 80 6.53 -6.51 4.96
N LEU A 81 6.22 -7.20 3.86
CA LEU A 81 5.08 -8.13 3.80
C LEU A 81 5.13 -9.18 4.93
N ARG A 82 6.30 -9.79 5.16
CA ARG A 82 6.49 -10.78 6.22
C ARG A 82 6.23 -10.19 7.61
N LEU A 83 6.69 -8.97 7.86
CA LEU A 83 6.41 -8.26 9.11
C LEU A 83 4.91 -8.02 9.30
N LEU A 84 4.21 -7.57 8.26
CA LEU A 84 2.76 -7.33 8.32
C LEU A 84 1.98 -8.63 8.57
N ASP A 85 2.39 -9.74 7.96
CA ASP A 85 1.76 -11.05 8.16
C ASP A 85 1.98 -11.58 9.58
N ALA A 86 3.19 -11.42 10.12
CA ALA A 86 3.50 -11.77 11.50
C ALA A 86 2.67 -10.96 12.50
N LEU A 87 2.54 -9.64 12.29
CA LEU A 87 1.74 -8.75 13.14
C LEU A 87 0.23 -9.02 13.07
N ALA A 88 -0.25 -9.53 11.94
CA ALA A 88 -1.65 -9.89 11.74
C ALA A 88 -1.99 -11.32 12.18
N GLU A 89 -1.03 -12.05 12.77
CA GLU A 89 -1.14 -13.48 13.12
C GLU A 89 -1.61 -14.34 11.92
N ARG A 90 -1.29 -13.91 10.70
CA ARG A 90 -1.71 -14.61 9.48
C ARG A 90 -0.65 -15.65 9.11
N GLN A 91 -1.04 -16.91 9.18
CA GLN A 91 -0.22 -17.99 8.62
C GLN A 91 -0.29 -17.92 7.08
N PRO A 92 0.85 -18.02 6.38
CA PRO A 92 0.84 -18.13 4.93
C PRO A 92 0.07 -19.39 4.54
N VAL A 93 -0.96 -19.23 3.70
CA VAL A 93 -1.64 -20.37 3.09
C VAL A 93 -0.66 -20.96 2.08
N ALA A 94 0.07 -21.99 2.48
CA ALA A 94 0.89 -22.79 1.60
C ALA A 94 -0.06 -23.53 0.64
N GLY A 95 -0.35 -22.93 -0.51
CA GLY A 95 -1.00 -23.62 -1.62
C GLY A 95 -0.03 -24.65 -2.17
N TYR A 96 -0.19 -25.91 -1.77
CA TYR A 96 0.44 -27.03 -2.47
C TYR A 96 -0.25 -27.16 -3.82
N THR A 97 0.40 -26.70 -4.89
CA THR A 97 0.07 -27.14 -6.24
C THR A 97 0.69 -28.52 -6.43
N PHE A 98 -0.14 -29.55 -6.50
CA PHE A 98 0.22 -30.89 -6.95
C PHE A 98 0.40 -30.93 -8.47
#